data_AF-X1BG97-F1
#
_entry.id   AF-X1BG97-F1
#
_cell.length_a   1.000
_cell.length_b   1.000
_cell.length_c   1.000
_cell.angle_alpha   90.00
_cell.angle_beta   90.00
_cell.angle_gamma   90.00
#
_symmetry.space_group_name_H-M   'P 1'
#
loop_
_entity.id
_entity.type
_entity.pdbx_description
1 polymer ?
#
loop_
_entity_poly.entity_id
_entity_poly.type
_entity_poly.pdbx_seq_one_letter_code
_entity_poly.pdbx_strand_id
1 'polypeptide(L)'
;MADIWINILGDSSKLKDALSSAGNQVKNFSEKVAKSGRAMTVAGGAITAAFGLAIKTSIDFNREMANVATLIPGSTVRVNELKSAIRTMAVEVGKDTGDLARGAYQVISAFGDTADTVKILGISAKAATAGVATTTDAINLLSAVTKGYGDTSAEAVQKVSDLAFQTVTLGQTTFPELASSIGGVTPLAASLGIEMEELFAVMATGTGVTGGAAVVSTQLRGILQSLMSPTKDMAKLIEDLG
;
A
#
# COMPACT_ATOMS: atom_id res chain seq x y z
N MET A 1 -46.86 20.31 32.48
CA MET A 1 -46.05 19.41 31.64
C MET A 1 -47.00 18.82 30.62
N ALA A 2 -46.81 19.14 29.34
CA ALA A 2 -47.62 18.58 28.26
C ALA A 2 -46.65 18.09 27.19
N ASP A 3 -46.53 16.77 27.05
CA ASP A 3 -45.74 16.13 26.02
C ASP A 3 -46.43 16.29 24.67
N ILE A 4 -45.75 16.94 23.72
CA ILE A 4 -46.21 17.08 22.35
C ILE A 4 -45.70 15.87 21.56
N TRP A 5 -46.61 14.97 21.20
CA TRP A 5 -46.35 13.88 20.27
C TRP A 5 -46.61 14.38 18.83
N ILE A 6 -45.59 14.35 17.98
CA ILE A 6 -45.74 14.61 16.54
C ILE A 6 -46.09 13.28 15.86
N ASN A 7 -47.34 13.09 15.47
CA ASN A 7 -47.77 11.98 14.62
C ASN A 7 -47.54 12.33 13.15
N ILE A 8 -46.51 11.72 12.54
CA ILE A 8 -46.28 11.81 11.09
C ILE A 8 -47.24 10.84 10.40
N LEU A 9 -48.36 11.37 9.89
CA LEU A 9 -49.25 10.69 8.95
C LEU A 9 -48.60 10.65 7.56
N GLY A 10 -47.59 9.80 7.40
CA GLY A 10 -47.11 9.37 6.09
C GLY A 10 -47.96 8.22 5.58
N ASP A 11 -48.34 8.24 4.31
CA ASP A 11 -49.10 7.19 3.64
C ASP A 11 -48.33 5.86 3.70
N SER A 12 -48.54 5.12 4.79
CA SER A 12 -47.87 3.87 5.10
C SER A 12 -48.18 2.80 4.07
N SER A 13 -49.24 2.97 3.27
CA SER A 13 -49.57 2.10 2.15
C SER A 13 -48.49 2.16 1.07
N LYS A 14 -48.07 3.36 0.64
CA LYS A 14 -47.03 3.53 -0.39
C LYS A 14 -45.66 3.05 0.06
N LEU A 15 -45.32 3.30 1.33
CA LEU A 15 -44.08 2.79 1.91
C LEU A 15 -44.12 1.27 2.02
N LYS A 16 -45.22 0.69 2.50
CA LYS A 16 -45.44 -0.76 2.57
C LYS A 16 -45.46 -1.40 1.19
N ASP A 17 -46.01 -0.74 0.17
CA ASP A 17 -46.06 -1.21 -1.21
C ASP A 17 -44.67 -1.13 -1.86
N ALA A 18 -43.89 -0.08 -1.57
CA ALA A 18 -42.50 0.01 -1.99
C ALA A 18 -41.62 -1.05 -1.31
N LEU A 19 -41.79 -1.26 0.00
CA LEU A 19 -41.10 -2.30 0.77
C LEU A 19 -41.56 -3.71 0.37
N SER A 20 -42.84 -3.91 0.04
CA SER A 20 -43.38 -5.17 -0.44
C SER A 20 -42.92 -5.45 -1.87
N SER A 21 -42.86 -4.43 -2.73
CA SER A 21 -42.31 -4.55 -4.09
C SER A 21 -40.81 -4.84 -4.07
N ALA A 22 -40.04 -4.17 -3.21
CA ALA A 22 -38.63 -4.46 -2.96
C ALA A 22 -38.46 -5.87 -2.38
N GLY A 23 -39.27 -6.27 -1.41
CA GLY A 23 -39.30 -7.61 -0.83
C GLY A 23 -39.62 -8.68 -1.88
N ASN A 24 -40.56 -8.41 -2.79
CA ASN A 24 -40.92 -9.31 -3.89
C ASN A 24 -39.84 -9.37 -4.96
N GLN A 25 -39.14 -8.27 -5.25
CA GLN A 25 -37.99 -8.27 -6.17
C GLN A 25 -36.80 -9.04 -5.58
N VAL A 26 -36.52 -8.85 -4.29
CA VAL A 26 -35.48 -9.60 -3.56
C VAL A 26 -35.85 -11.09 -3.47
N LYS A 27 -37.14 -11.42 -3.28
CA LYS A 27 -37.64 -12.80 -3.29
C LYS A 27 -37.59 -13.42 -4.68
N ASN A 28 -37.93 -12.69 -5.73
CA ASN A 28 -37.82 -13.18 -7.11
C ASN A 28 -36.36 -13.33 -7.55
N PHE A 29 -35.48 -12.44 -7.09
CA PHE A 29 -34.03 -12.58 -7.28
C PHE A 29 -33.50 -13.78 -6.50
N SER A 30 -33.88 -13.96 -5.24
CA SER A 30 -33.45 -15.10 -4.42
C SER A 30 -34.00 -16.43 -4.93
N GLU A 31 -35.23 -16.47 -5.45
CA GLU A 31 -35.82 -17.65 -6.07
C GLU A 31 -35.17 -17.97 -7.43
N LYS A 32 -34.80 -16.96 -8.23
CA LYS A 32 -34.03 -17.15 -9.47
C LYS A 32 -32.61 -17.63 -9.19
N VAL A 33 -31.94 -17.06 -8.19
CA VAL A 33 -30.62 -17.49 -7.71
C VAL A 33 -30.70 -18.91 -7.12
N ALA A 34 -31.74 -19.23 -6.35
CA ALA A 34 -31.95 -20.55 -5.78
C ALA A 34 -32.34 -21.60 -6.84
N LYS A 35 -33.10 -21.23 -7.87
CA LYS A 35 -33.43 -22.14 -8.99
C LYS A 35 -32.24 -22.36 -9.93
N SER A 36 -31.47 -21.32 -10.25
CA SER A 36 -30.20 -21.47 -10.97
C SER A 36 -29.16 -22.23 -10.14
N GLY A 37 -29.11 -21.99 -8.83
CA GLY A 37 -28.26 -22.71 -7.88
C GLY A 37 -28.64 -24.18 -7.73
N ARG A 38 -29.95 -24.51 -7.71
CA ARG A 38 -30.45 -25.89 -7.64
C ARG A 38 -30.16 -26.71 -8.89
N ALA A 39 -30.19 -26.10 -10.08
CA ALA A 39 -29.78 -26.73 -11.33
C ALA A 39 -28.27 -26.96 -11.42
N MET A 40 -27.45 -26.20 -10.69
CA MET A 40 -26.00 -26.37 -10.62
C MET A 40 -25.54 -27.32 -9.49
N THR A 41 -26.32 -27.53 -8.44
CA THR A 41 -25.97 -28.47 -7.34
C THR A 41 -25.93 -29.94 -7.73
N VAL A 42 -26.56 -30.36 -8.84
CA VAL A 42 -26.60 -31.77 -9.24
C VAL A 42 -25.26 -32.24 -9.83
N ALA A 43 -24.33 -31.32 -10.13
CA ALA A 43 -22.95 -31.64 -10.52
C ALA A 43 -21.84 -30.71 -9.94
N GLY A 44 -22.15 -29.65 -9.18
CA GLY A 44 -21.27 -28.47 -9.07
C GLY A 44 -21.08 -27.84 -7.68
N GLY A 45 -20.57 -28.60 -6.70
CA GLY A 45 -20.10 -28.04 -5.42
C GLY A 45 -18.94 -27.04 -5.58
N ALA A 46 -18.01 -27.31 -6.51
CA ALA A 46 -16.86 -26.44 -6.79
C ALA A 46 -17.24 -25.14 -7.53
N ILE A 47 -18.24 -25.19 -8.41
CA ILE A 47 -18.65 -24.04 -9.25
C ILE A 47 -19.31 -22.97 -8.38
N THR A 48 -20.17 -23.36 -7.44
CA THR A 48 -20.87 -22.41 -6.56
C THR A 48 -19.91 -21.71 -5.59
N ALA A 49 -18.90 -22.44 -5.06
CA ALA A 49 -17.86 -21.88 -4.22
C ALA A 49 -16.93 -20.92 -4.99
N ALA A 50 -16.53 -21.28 -6.22
CA ALA A 50 -15.71 -20.42 -7.08
C ALA A 50 -16.43 -19.12 -7.46
N PHE A 51 -17.72 -19.18 -7.79
CA PHE A 51 -18.53 -17.98 -8.05
C PHE A 51 -18.68 -17.10 -6.80
N GLY A 52 -18.91 -17.70 -5.62
CA GLY A 52 -18.99 -16.97 -4.35
C GLY A 52 -17.68 -16.24 -4.01
N LEU A 53 -16.54 -16.91 -4.23
CA LEU A 53 -15.21 -16.32 -4.05
C LEU A 53 -14.98 -15.16 -5.03
N ALA A 54 -15.29 -15.34 -6.32
CA ALA A 54 -15.11 -14.29 -7.33
C ALA A 54 -15.95 -13.04 -7.04
N ILE A 55 -17.19 -13.20 -6.55
CA ILE A 55 -18.04 -12.08 -6.13
C ILE A 55 -17.40 -11.38 -4.92
N LYS A 56 -16.96 -12.14 -3.90
CA LYS A 56 -16.31 -11.57 -2.72
C LYS A 56 -15.05 -10.78 -3.08
N THR A 57 -14.16 -11.34 -3.88
CA THR A 57 -12.94 -10.66 -4.34
C THR A 57 -13.27 -9.39 -5.12
N SER A 58 -14.31 -9.40 -5.95
CA SER A 58 -14.77 -8.22 -6.68
C SER A 58 -15.33 -7.13 -5.75
N ILE A 59 -16.07 -7.52 -4.70
CA ILE A 59 -16.58 -6.58 -3.69
C ILE A 59 -15.42 -5.97 -2.90
N ASP A 60 -14.48 -6.80 -2.43
CA ASP A 60 -13.33 -6.34 -1.65
C ASP A 60 -12.43 -5.42 -2.49
N PHE A 61 -12.16 -5.77 -3.76
CA PHE A 61 -11.44 -4.89 -4.69
C PHE A 61 -12.15 -3.55 -4.89
N ASN A 62 -13.48 -3.55 -5.10
CA ASN A 62 -14.22 -2.29 -5.23
C ASN A 62 -14.23 -1.49 -3.93
N ARG A 63 -14.19 -2.13 -2.76
CA ARG A 63 -14.05 -1.45 -1.47
C ARG A 63 -12.70 -0.76 -1.35
N GLU A 64 -11.61 -1.44 -1.69
CA GLU A 64 -10.28 -0.82 -1.67
C GLU A 64 -10.17 0.33 -2.68
N MET A 65 -10.78 0.18 -3.86
CA MET A 65 -10.84 1.27 -4.83
C MET A 65 -11.74 2.43 -4.39
N ALA A 66 -12.69 2.21 -3.49
CA ALA A 66 -13.44 3.29 -2.87
C ALA A 66 -12.53 4.11 -1.93
N ASN A 67 -11.60 3.47 -1.22
CA ASN A 67 -10.56 4.16 -0.45
C ASN A 67 -9.64 4.97 -1.37
N VAL A 68 -9.21 4.42 -2.51
CA VAL A 68 -8.44 5.17 -3.51
C VAL A 68 -9.21 6.39 -4.02
N ALA A 69 -10.50 6.25 -4.27
CA ALA A 69 -11.35 7.34 -4.76
C ALA A 69 -11.49 8.50 -3.76
N THR A 70 -11.30 8.28 -2.45
CA THR A 70 -11.32 9.38 -1.46
C THR A 70 -10.10 10.30 -1.59
N LEU A 71 -8.99 9.80 -2.14
CA LEU A 71 -7.78 10.58 -2.38
C LEU A 71 -7.82 11.37 -3.69
N ILE A 72 -8.73 11.03 -4.63
CA ILE A 72 -8.87 11.69 -5.93
C ILE A 72 -10.34 12.12 -6.14
N PRO A 73 -10.83 13.11 -5.37
CA PRO A 73 -12.24 13.51 -5.42
C PRO A 73 -12.64 14.02 -6.81
N GLY A 74 -13.81 13.59 -7.27
CA GLY A 74 -14.43 14.07 -8.51
C GLY A 74 -13.95 13.42 -9.82
N SER A 75 -12.95 12.53 -9.77
CA SER A 75 -12.38 11.93 -10.99
C SER A 75 -12.74 10.44 -11.16
N THR A 76 -14.00 10.16 -11.49
CA THR A 76 -14.48 8.79 -11.75
C THR A 76 -13.76 8.12 -12.92
N VAL A 77 -13.35 8.89 -13.93
CA VAL A 77 -12.55 8.43 -15.06
C VAL A 77 -11.19 7.91 -14.56
N ARG A 78 -10.47 8.72 -13.77
CA ARG A 78 -9.17 8.34 -13.22
C ARG A 78 -9.25 7.10 -12.32
N VAL A 79 -10.28 7.00 -11.49
CA VAL A 79 -10.50 5.80 -10.66
C VAL A 79 -10.71 4.56 -11.54
N ASN A 80 -11.43 4.65 -12.65
CA ASN A 80 -11.63 3.53 -13.57
C ASN A 80 -10.36 3.17 -14.37
N GLU A 81 -9.53 4.14 -14.71
CA GLU A 81 -8.19 3.91 -15.29
C GLU A 81 -7.32 3.12 -14.31
N LEU A 82 -7.24 3.57 -13.05
CA LEU A 82 -6.50 2.87 -11.99
C LEU A 82 -7.04 1.46 -11.78
N LYS A 83 -8.37 1.26 -11.78
CA LYS A 83 -8.98 -0.08 -11.71
C LYS A 83 -8.50 -1.00 -12.82
N SER A 84 -8.48 -0.49 -14.05
CA SER A 84 -8.06 -1.25 -15.22
C SER A 84 -6.56 -1.58 -15.15
N ALA A 85 -5.73 -0.60 -14.81
CA ALA A 85 -4.30 -0.77 -14.64
C ALA A 85 -3.96 -1.80 -13.56
N ILE A 86 -4.63 -1.75 -12.40
CA ILE A 86 -4.43 -2.71 -11.31
C ILE A 86 -4.79 -4.14 -11.74
N ARG A 87 -5.88 -4.32 -12.49
CA ARG A 87 -6.28 -5.64 -12.98
C ARG A 87 -5.27 -6.24 -13.95
N THR A 88 -4.74 -5.43 -14.87
CA THR A 88 -3.68 -5.86 -15.78
C THR A 88 -2.42 -6.21 -14.99
N MET A 89 -1.99 -5.32 -14.09
CA MET A 89 -0.80 -5.49 -13.27
C MET A 89 -0.88 -6.72 -12.35
N ALA A 90 -2.05 -7.04 -11.81
CA ALA A 90 -2.28 -8.23 -10.99
C ALA A 90 -1.84 -9.51 -11.70
N VAL A 91 -2.14 -9.60 -13.01
CA VAL A 91 -1.74 -10.74 -13.84
C VAL A 91 -0.24 -10.70 -14.15
N GLU A 92 0.31 -9.53 -14.44
CA GLU A 92 1.73 -9.36 -14.80
C GLU A 92 2.69 -9.67 -13.65
N VAL A 93 2.37 -9.21 -12.44
CA VAL A 93 3.25 -9.37 -11.26
C VAL A 93 2.83 -10.52 -10.34
N GLY A 94 1.74 -11.22 -10.66
CA GLY A 94 1.21 -12.34 -9.90
C GLY A 94 0.68 -11.96 -8.51
N LYS A 95 0.11 -10.76 -8.35
CA LYS A 95 -0.39 -10.24 -7.07
C LYS A 95 -1.89 -10.07 -7.03
N ASP A 96 -2.45 -10.22 -5.83
CA ASP A 96 -3.88 -9.98 -5.62
C ASP A 96 -4.26 -8.51 -5.87
N THR A 97 -5.42 -8.32 -6.51
CA THR A 97 -5.94 -6.98 -6.83
C THR A 97 -6.18 -6.11 -5.58
N GLY A 98 -6.48 -6.70 -4.42
CA GLY A 98 -6.60 -6.00 -3.15
C GLY A 98 -5.26 -5.52 -2.59
N ASP A 99 -4.17 -6.29 -2.77
CA ASP A 99 -2.82 -5.84 -2.42
C ASP A 99 -2.39 -4.65 -3.29
N LEU A 100 -2.64 -4.73 -4.60
CA LEU A 100 -2.34 -3.65 -5.53
C LEU A 100 -3.24 -2.42 -5.33
N ALA A 101 -4.51 -2.59 -4.95
CA ALA A 101 -5.40 -1.47 -4.65
C ALA A 101 -4.98 -0.72 -3.37
N ARG A 102 -4.60 -1.45 -2.30
CA ARG A 102 -3.98 -0.84 -1.11
C ARG A 102 -2.65 -0.16 -1.45
N GLY A 103 -1.87 -0.77 -2.34
CA GLY A 103 -0.67 -0.16 -2.89
C GLY A 103 -0.98 1.14 -3.63
N ALA A 104 -1.97 1.17 -4.51
CA ALA A 104 -2.36 2.38 -5.25
C ALA A 104 -2.75 3.51 -4.30
N TYR A 105 -3.54 3.21 -3.26
CA TYR A 105 -3.84 4.15 -2.19
C TYR A 105 -2.55 4.70 -1.55
N GLN A 106 -1.60 3.81 -1.23
CA GLN A 106 -0.35 4.21 -0.59
C GLN A 106 0.54 5.07 -1.52
N VAL A 107 0.60 4.76 -2.82
CA VAL A 107 1.31 5.59 -3.81
C VAL A 107 0.71 7.00 -3.84
N ILE A 108 -0.61 7.09 -4.00
CA ILE A 108 -1.31 8.39 -4.08
C ILE A 108 -1.16 9.17 -2.77
N SER A 109 -1.23 8.48 -1.63
CA SER A 109 -1.01 9.10 -0.31
C SER A 109 0.41 9.62 -0.15
N ALA A 110 1.42 8.87 -0.61
CA ALA A 110 2.82 9.22 -0.43
C ALA A 110 3.31 10.29 -1.41
N PHE A 111 2.87 10.22 -2.67
CA PHE A 111 3.40 11.00 -3.80
C PHE A 111 2.37 11.89 -4.50
N GLY A 112 1.08 11.75 -4.20
CA GLY A 112 -0.02 12.33 -4.98
C GLY A 112 -0.41 11.47 -6.20
N ASP A 113 -1.57 11.77 -6.79
CA ASP A 113 -1.95 11.19 -8.09
C ASP A 113 -1.29 11.97 -9.22
N THR A 114 -0.47 11.28 -10.02
CA THR A 114 0.32 11.83 -11.11
C THR A 114 0.29 10.89 -12.31
N ALA A 115 0.91 11.29 -13.42
CA ALA A 115 1.10 10.42 -14.58
C ALA A 115 1.91 9.16 -14.22
N ASP A 116 2.81 9.24 -13.23
CA ASP A 116 3.69 8.16 -12.83
C ASP A 116 3.08 7.21 -11.79
N THR A 117 1.89 7.49 -11.24
CA THR A 117 1.26 6.66 -10.19
C THR A 117 1.20 5.19 -10.57
N VAL A 118 0.79 4.86 -11.80
CA VAL A 118 0.72 3.47 -12.28
C VAL A 118 2.12 2.86 -12.43
N LYS A 119 3.10 3.65 -12.89
CA LYS A 119 4.49 3.22 -13.05
C LYS A 119 5.14 2.93 -11.68
N ILE A 120 5.00 3.84 -10.73
CA ILE A 120 5.47 3.69 -9.34
C ILE A 120 4.82 2.49 -8.66
N LEU A 121 3.51 2.31 -8.84
CA LEU A 121 2.81 1.13 -8.34
C LEU A 121 3.40 -0.15 -8.93
N GLY A 122 3.66 -0.18 -10.24
CA GLY A 122 4.24 -1.33 -10.93
C GLY A 122 5.66 -1.67 -10.45
N ILE A 123 6.51 -0.66 -10.27
CA ILE A 123 7.86 -0.81 -9.70
C ILE A 123 7.75 -1.41 -8.30
N SER A 124 6.92 -0.82 -7.44
CA SER A 124 6.75 -1.24 -6.06
C SER A 124 6.15 -2.65 -5.95
N ALA A 125 5.19 -2.98 -6.81
CA ALA A 125 4.58 -4.30 -6.86
C ALA A 125 5.60 -5.38 -7.22
N LYS A 126 6.44 -5.14 -8.23
CA LYS A 126 7.55 -6.01 -8.64
C LYS A 126 8.57 -6.15 -7.52
N ALA A 127 8.99 -5.03 -6.91
CA ALA A 127 9.91 -5.01 -5.78
C ALA A 127 9.39 -5.86 -4.62
N ALA A 128 8.12 -5.70 -4.28
CA ALA A 128 7.50 -6.46 -3.22
C ALA A 128 7.30 -7.95 -3.59
N THR A 129 7.07 -8.30 -4.86
CA THR A 129 7.07 -9.72 -5.28
C THR A 129 8.47 -10.33 -5.13
N ALA A 130 9.51 -9.61 -5.56
CA ALA A 130 10.89 -10.07 -5.46
C ALA A 130 11.38 -10.16 -4.00
N GLY A 131 10.97 -9.21 -3.15
CA GLY A 131 11.30 -9.14 -1.73
C GLY A 131 10.35 -9.89 -0.79
N VAL A 132 9.41 -10.68 -1.33
CA VAL A 132 8.39 -11.46 -0.59
C VAL A 132 7.66 -10.60 0.45
N ALA A 133 7.17 -9.43 0.01
CA ALA A 133 6.50 -8.43 0.84
C ALA A 133 5.16 -7.98 0.24
N THR A 134 4.37 -7.24 1.02
CA THR A 134 3.18 -6.58 0.48
C THR A 134 3.59 -5.40 -0.40
N THR A 135 2.76 -5.05 -1.39
CA THR A 135 3.02 -3.86 -2.21
C THR A 135 3.06 -2.59 -1.36
N THR A 136 2.30 -2.56 -0.27
CA THR A 136 2.30 -1.44 0.70
C THR A 136 3.65 -1.31 1.40
N ASP A 137 4.27 -2.42 1.83
CA ASP A 137 5.58 -2.39 2.50
C ASP A 137 6.68 -1.86 1.57
N ALA A 138 6.69 -2.32 0.31
CA ALA A 138 7.62 -1.76 -0.66
C ALA A 138 7.38 -0.27 -0.87
N ILE A 139 6.14 0.18 -1.07
CA ILE A 139 5.88 1.62 -1.25
C ILE A 139 6.33 2.42 -0.02
N ASN A 140 6.12 1.93 1.20
CA ASN A 140 6.58 2.59 2.41
C ASN A 140 8.11 2.74 2.42
N LEU A 141 8.84 1.69 2.07
CA LEU A 141 10.30 1.73 1.94
C LEU A 141 10.74 2.73 0.86
N LEU A 142 10.20 2.59 -0.35
CA LEU A 142 10.61 3.39 -1.51
C LEU A 142 10.28 4.86 -1.30
N SER A 143 9.08 5.17 -0.79
CA SER A 143 8.65 6.53 -0.49
C SER A 143 9.42 7.16 0.66
N ALA A 144 9.77 6.42 1.71
CA ALA A 144 10.56 6.95 2.82
C ALA A 144 11.94 7.44 2.35
N VAL A 145 12.57 6.71 1.43
CA VAL A 145 13.88 7.09 0.89
C VAL A 145 13.76 8.20 -0.15
N THR A 146 12.98 7.99 -1.21
CA THR A 146 12.83 8.96 -2.31
C THR A 146 12.39 10.34 -1.83
N LYS A 147 11.42 10.40 -0.90
CA LYS A 147 11.00 11.67 -0.30
C LYS A 147 12.07 12.27 0.62
N GLY A 148 12.81 11.45 1.36
CA GLY A 148 13.88 11.94 2.22
C GLY A 148 15.05 12.54 1.44
N TYR A 149 15.29 12.07 0.22
CA TYR A 149 16.28 12.62 -0.72
C TYR A 149 15.72 13.69 -1.67
N GLY A 150 14.42 13.97 -1.62
CA GLY A 150 13.77 15.02 -2.42
C GLY A 150 13.50 14.68 -3.88
N ASP A 151 13.76 13.45 -4.32
CA ASP A 151 13.47 12.99 -5.69
C ASP A 151 12.39 11.89 -5.66
N THR A 152 11.17 12.25 -6.05
CA THR A 152 10.01 11.36 -6.09
C THR A 152 9.68 10.86 -7.51
N SER A 153 10.61 10.97 -8.44
CA SER A 153 10.44 10.45 -9.81
C SER A 153 10.31 8.93 -9.81
N ALA A 154 9.69 8.38 -10.86
CA ALA A 154 9.63 6.92 -11.02
C ALA A 154 11.03 6.30 -11.17
N GLU A 155 11.98 7.05 -11.74
CA GLU A 155 13.39 6.67 -11.88
C GLU A 155 14.07 6.55 -10.51
N ALA A 156 13.86 7.51 -9.61
CA ALA A 156 14.36 7.43 -8.24
C ALA A 156 13.72 6.27 -7.47
N VAL A 157 12.40 6.05 -7.63
CA VAL A 157 11.70 4.90 -7.04
C VAL A 157 12.31 3.58 -7.54
N GLN A 158 12.62 3.47 -8.83
CA GLN A 158 13.29 2.29 -9.39
C GLN A 158 14.70 2.11 -8.79
N LYS A 159 15.49 3.17 -8.73
CA LYS A 159 16.85 3.14 -8.14
C LYS A 159 16.81 2.66 -6.68
N VAL A 160 15.92 3.22 -5.87
CA VAL A 160 15.74 2.82 -4.47
C VAL A 160 15.26 1.38 -4.36
N SER A 161 14.41 0.92 -5.28
CA SER A 161 13.97 -0.48 -5.34
C SER A 161 15.13 -1.43 -5.59
N ASP A 162 16.01 -1.09 -6.52
CA ASP A 162 17.18 -1.92 -6.84
C ASP A 162 18.19 -1.94 -5.68
N LEU A 163 18.38 -0.82 -4.99
CA LEU A 163 19.22 -0.75 -3.79
C LEU A 163 18.62 -1.54 -2.63
N ALA A 164 17.32 -1.39 -2.37
CA ALA A 164 16.62 -2.15 -1.35
C ALA A 164 16.71 -3.67 -1.61
N PHE A 165 16.54 -4.09 -2.87
CA PHE A 165 16.65 -5.49 -3.24
C PHE A 165 18.08 -6.04 -3.02
N GLN A 166 19.10 -5.26 -3.38
CA GLN A 166 20.49 -5.62 -3.09
C GLN A 166 20.76 -5.69 -1.59
N THR A 167 20.23 -4.75 -0.80
CA THR A 167 20.39 -4.76 0.66
C THR A 167 19.76 -5.99 1.31
N VAL A 168 18.57 -6.43 0.90
CA VAL A 168 17.97 -7.68 1.44
C VAL A 168 18.67 -8.94 0.94
N THR A 169 19.36 -8.88 -0.20
CA THR A 169 20.12 -10.00 -0.75
C THR A 169 21.48 -10.15 -0.07
N LEU A 170 22.15 -9.03 0.22
CA LEU A 170 23.49 -8.99 0.80
C LEU A 170 23.50 -8.97 2.32
N GLY A 171 22.49 -8.34 2.92
CA GLY A 171 22.29 -8.28 4.37
C GLY A 171 21.29 -9.32 4.85
N GLN A 172 21.30 -9.63 6.16
CA GLN A 172 20.24 -10.44 6.75
C GLN A 172 19.07 -9.54 7.19
N THR A 173 18.23 -9.14 6.25
CA THR A 173 17.01 -8.36 6.52
C THR A 173 15.93 -8.60 5.46
N THR A 174 14.75 -7.99 5.65
CA THR A 174 13.58 -8.11 4.77
C THR A 174 13.05 -6.74 4.38
N PHE A 175 12.25 -6.67 3.30
CA PHE A 175 11.60 -5.42 2.88
C PHE A 175 10.77 -4.76 4.00
N PRO A 176 9.91 -5.47 4.76
CA PRO A 176 9.16 -4.88 5.87
C PRO A 176 10.04 -4.36 7.02
N GLU A 177 11.11 -5.08 7.37
CA GLU A 177 12.07 -4.63 8.38
C GLU A 177 12.81 -3.36 7.91
N LEU A 178 13.19 -3.32 6.64
CA LEU A 178 13.88 -2.17 6.07
C LEU A 178 12.92 -0.97 5.96
N ALA A 179 11.68 -1.19 5.52
CA ALA A 179 10.63 -0.18 5.45
C ALA A 179 10.36 0.48 6.80
N SER A 180 10.29 -0.32 7.87
CA SER A 180 10.05 0.18 9.23
C SER A 180 11.25 0.89 9.85
N SER A 181 12.46 0.66 9.33
CA SER A 181 13.70 1.16 9.95
C SER A 181 14.36 2.31 9.20
N ILE A 182 14.34 2.31 7.87
CA ILE A 182 15.17 3.23 7.07
C ILE A 182 14.68 4.68 7.14
N GLY A 183 13.36 4.90 7.26
CA GLY A 183 12.79 6.25 7.31
C GLY A 183 13.25 7.07 8.52
N GLY A 184 13.71 6.39 9.59
CA GLY A 184 14.28 7.05 10.76
C GLY A 184 15.69 7.62 10.54
N VAL A 185 16.38 7.23 9.46
CA VAL A 185 17.77 7.62 9.21
C VAL A 185 17.95 8.35 7.88
N THR A 186 17.09 8.10 6.88
CA THR A 186 17.13 8.76 5.58
C THR A 186 17.26 10.29 5.66
N PRO A 187 16.44 11.03 6.44
CA PRO A 187 16.52 12.49 6.44
C PRO A 187 17.86 13.03 6.98
N LEU A 188 18.46 12.31 7.94
CA LEU A 188 19.76 12.68 8.51
C LEU A 188 20.89 12.42 7.51
N ALA A 189 20.85 11.27 6.83
CA ALA A 189 21.81 10.94 5.78
C ALA A 189 21.77 11.98 4.65
N ALA A 190 20.57 12.28 4.14
CA ALA A 190 20.37 13.29 3.11
C ALA A 190 20.86 14.69 3.55
N SER A 191 20.60 15.10 4.81
CA SER A 191 21.07 16.40 5.31
C SER A 191 22.59 16.53 5.43
N LEU A 192 23.29 15.40 5.60
CA LEU A 192 24.75 15.33 5.68
C LEU A 192 25.39 15.11 4.29
N GLY A 193 24.59 15.03 3.22
CA GLY A 193 25.08 14.79 1.86
C GLY A 193 25.57 13.36 1.62
N ILE A 194 25.17 12.41 2.47
CA ILE A 194 25.43 10.98 2.25
C ILE A 194 24.52 10.49 1.14
N GLU A 195 25.06 9.77 0.17
CA GLU A 195 24.28 9.26 -0.96
C GLU A 195 23.39 8.08 -0.55
N MET A 196 22.28 7.88 -1.27
CA MET A 196 21.35 6.78 -0.97
C MET A 196 22.05 5.41 -1.07
N GLU A 197 22.99 5.24 -2.00
CA GLU A 197 23.83 4.06 -2.15
C GLU A 197 24.63 3.75 -0.88
N GLU A 198 25.23 4.77 -0.26
CA GLU A 198 26.03 4.62 0.95
C GLU A 198 25.14 4.25 2.13
N LEU A 199 23.96 4.87 2.23
CA LEU A 199 22.96 4.51 3.23
C LEU A 199 22.56 3.03 3.11
N PHE A 200 22.22 2.57 1.91
CA PHE A 200 21.85 1.17 1.68
C PHE A 200 23.02 0.20 1.84
N ALA A 201 24.26 0.62 1.55
CA ALA A 201 25.47 -0.17 1.79
C ALA A 201 25.74 -0.39 3.28
N VAL A 202 25.55 0.64 4.12
CA VAL A 202 25.65 0.51 5.58
C VAL A 202 24.56 -0.44 6.09
N MET A 203 23.33 -0.33 5.59
CA MET A 203 22.26 -1.25 5.96
C MET A 203 22.57 -2.70 5.54
N ALA A 204 23.11 -2.91 4.34
CA ALA A 204 23.46 -4.24 3.83
C ALA A 204 24.58 -4.90 4.64
N THR A 205 25.63 -4.15 4.97
CA THR A 205 26.79 -4.67 5.71
C THR A 205 26.54 -4.80 7.21
N GLY A 206 25.70 -3.93 7.78
CA GLY A 206 25.36 -3.96 9.20
C GLY A 206 24.34 -5.03 9.56
N THR A 207 23.36 -5.30 8.69
CA THR A 207 22.26 -6.22 8.97
C THR A 207 22.72 -7.67 8.94
N GLY A 208 22.50 -8.40 10.03
CA GLY A 208 23.03 -9.75 10.23
C GLY A 208 24.41 -9.80 10.87
N VAL A 209 25.12 -8.65 10.96
CA VAL A 209 26.43 -8.55 11.63
C VAL A 209 26.27 -7.94 13.03
N THR A 210 25.66 -6.76 13.10
CA THR A 210 25.48 -6.02 14.37
C THR A 210 24.06 -6.13 14.93
N GLY A 211 23.12 -6.66 14.15
CA GLY A 211 21.72 -6.84 14.50
C GLY A 211 20.81 -6.80 13.27
N GLY A 212 19.49 -6.74 13.48
CA GLY A 212 18.52 -6.50 12.40
C GLY A 212 18.48 -5.03 11.95
N ALA A 213 17.67 -4.72 10.93
CA ALA A 213 17.59 -3.37 10.34
C ALA A 213 17.29 -2.27 11.37
N ALA A 214 16.46 -2.54 12.38
CA ALA A 214 16.14 -1.57 13.42
C ALA A 214 17.37 -1.19 14.27
N VAL A 215 18.20 -2.18 14.60
CA VAL A 215 19.43 -1.98 15.40
C VAL A 215 20.47 -1.22 14.59
N VAL A 216 20.67 -1.60 13.32
CA VAL A 216 21.60 -0.92 12.41
C VAL A 216 21.17 0.53 12.16
N SER A 217 19.89 0.76 11.87
CA SER A 217 19.33 2.11 11.67
C SER A 217 19.49 2.98 12.93
N THR A 218 19.27 2.42 14.12
CA THR A 218 19.46 3.14 15.39
C THR A 218 20.92 3.52 15.62
N GLN A 219 21.85 2.59 15.39
CA GLN A 219 23.29 2.87 15.50
C GLN A 219 23.73 3.94 14.50
N LEU A 220 23.32 3.81 13.24
CA LEU A 220 23.63 4.77 12.20
C LEU A 220 23.06 6.15 12.55
N ARG A 221 21.81 6.22 13.01
CA ARG A 221 21.20 7.47 13.49
C ARG A 221 22.04 8.14 14.58
N GLY A 222 22.54 7.39 15.56
CA GLY A 222 23.41 7.93 16.61
C GLY A 222 24.73 8.49 16.05
N ILE A 223 25.34 7.81 15.08
CA ILE A 223 26.54 8.29 14.38
C ILE A 223 26.24 9.59 13.63
N LEU A 224 25.19 9.61 12.80
CA LEU A 224 24.82 10.79 12.00
C LEU A 224 24.45 11.98 12.88
N GLN A 225 23.71 11.78 13.98
CA GLN A 225 23.40 12.83 14.94
C GLN A 225 24.66 13.40 15.60
N SER A 226 25.64 12.56 15.90
CA SER A 226 26.93 13.00 16.45
C SER A 226 27.74 13.82 15.43
N LEU A 227 27.64 13.49 14.14
CA LEU A 227 28.28 14.27 13.07
C LEU A 227 27.59 15.62 12.82
N MET A 228 26.27 15.70 12.98
CA MET A 228 25.53 16.97 12.88
C MET A 228 25.81 17.93 14.04
N SER A 229 26.22 17.41 15.19
CA SER A 229 26.53 18.19 16.39
C SER A 229 27.75 17.61 17.09
N PRO A 230 28.95 17.78 16.50
CA PRO A 230 30.15 17.14 17.00
C PRO A 230 30.49 17.66 18.40
N THR A 231 30.93 16.74 19.27
CA THR A 231 31.49 17.13 20.57
C THR A 231 32.83 17.82 20.38
N LYS A 232 33.32 18.53 21.41
CA LYS A 232 34.64 19.18 21.34
C LYS A 232 35.77 18.21 21.02
N ASP A 233 35.73 17.01 21.61
CA ASP A 233 36.72 15.98 21.36
C ASP A 233 36.61 15.42 19.93
N MET A 234 35.39 15.29 19.41
CA MET A 234 35.14 14.83 18.04
C MET A 234 35.58 15.87 17.00
N ALA A 235 35.27 17.15 17.23
CA ALA A 235 35.72 18.25 16.37
C ALA A 235 37.25 18.30 16.29
N LYS A 236 37.93 18.17 17.45
CA LYS A 236 39.39 18.11 17.51
C LYS A 236 39.95 16.91 16.74
N LEU A 237 39.35 15.74 16.90
CA LEU A 237 39.78 14.53 16.18
C LEU A 237 39.58 14.67 14.66
N ILE A 238 38.49 15.29 14.22
CA ILE A 238 38.22 15.53 12.79
C ILE A 238 39.26 16.51 12.23
N GLU A 239 39.59 17.59 12.94
CA GLU A 239 40.66 18.51 12.56
C GLU A 239 42.04 17.81 12.48
N ASP A 240 42.32 16.87 13.39
CA ASP A 240 43.56 16.09 13.38
C ASP A 240 43.62 15.07 12.22
N LEU A 241 42.47 14.68 11.65
CA LEU A 241 42.36 13.72 10.55
C LEU A 241 42.33 14.37 9.15
N GLY A 242 42.09 15.68 9.06
CA GLY A 242 42.17 16.47 7.82
C GLY A 242 40.88 17.17 7.42
#